data_AF-A0A964ZFN4-F1
#
_entry.id   AF-A0A964ZFN4-F1
#
_cell.length_a   1.000
_cell.length_b   1.000
_cell.length_c   1.000
_cell.angle_alpha   90.00
_cell.angle_beta   90.00
_cell.angle_gamma   90.00
#
_symmetry.space_group_name_H-M   'P 1'
#
loop_
_entity.id
_entity.type
_entity.pdbx_description
1 polymer ?
#
loop_
_entity_poly.entity_id
_entity_poly.type
_entity_poly.pdbx_seq_one_letter_code
_entity_poly.pdbx_strand_id
1 'polypeptide(L)'
;MKRFLPLCLFLVLPLIAQTPAPPNPQAPNLAALPNLGMQRGTTADLVFTGTNLAEATAVWTSFGGKATITENKTPTTLKLKLEVPKDAPLGYHFVRVATKRGVSNARLFCIDDLPEVIETSTNRDLKNAQPVSVPCVVVGKADAEATDYFKISVKAGQRVSFDLLGRRLGSTFDPQLTLLDAATGREIPNGFSNDAPGQQNDPRLSVKFEKAGDVVVAVRDVSYRGGPDFAYRLRIGDFPCATVPLPMAAKRGTKAMIGFAGLNVEGMTPMEVNIPKDSEAIQVAPKGASGLYGWPVILATSGLEEILEKVSKGHYKMTGPEWNRISLVRCYLKENFIAT
;
A
#
# COMPACT_ATOMS: atom_id res chain seq x y z
N MET A 1 21.32 -4.34 75.20
CA MET A 1 21.31 -4.79 73.79
C MET A 1 20.87 -3.62 72.92
N LYS A 2 21.82 -2.89 72.30
CA LYS A 2 21.53 -1.73 71.45
C LYS A 2 21.44 -2.20 69.99
N ARG A 3 20.27 -2.04 69.37
CA ARG A 3 19.98 -2.38 67.97
C ARG A 3 20.67 -1.38 67.04
N PHE A 4 21.57 -1.85 66.18
CA PHE A 4 22.10 -1.09 65.06
C PHE A 4 21.15 -1.27 63.86
N LEU A 5 20.57 -0.16 63.38
CA LEU A 5 19.77 -0.11 62.16
C LEU A 5 20.70 0.34 61.02
N PRO A 6 20.91 -0.45 59.95
CA PRO A 6 21.77 -0.03 58.86
C PRO A 6 21.03 0.97 57.98
N LEU A 7 21.61 2.16 57.85
CA LEU A 7 21.16 3.20 56.93
C LEU A 7 21.49 2.78 55.50
N CYS A 8 20.52 2.21 54.77
CA CYS A 8 20.65 1.94 53.34
C CYS A 8 20.68 3.26 52.57
N LEU A 9 21.86 3.66 52.12
CA LEU A 9 22.08 4.78 51.22
C LEU A 9 21.58 4.39 49.82
N PHE A 10 20.38 4.84 49.44
CA PHE A 10 19.88 4.69 48.06
C PHE A 10 20.69 5.59 47.14
N LEU A 11 21.59 5.00 46.35
CA LEU A 11 22.30 5.67 45.27
C LEU A 11 21.31 5.92 44.12
N VAL A 12 20.70 7.10 44.08
CA VAL A 12 19.88 7.53 42.94
C VAL A 12 20.82 7.90 41.80
N LEU A 13 21.09 6.95 40.90
CA LEU A 13 21.75 7.23 39.62
C LEU A 13 20.85 8.17 38.81
N PRO A 14 21.27 9.42 38.51
CA PRO A 14 20.50 10.25 37.61
C PRO A 14 20.52 9.57 36.23
N LEU A 15 19.34 9.26 35.72
CA LEU A 15 19.15 8.85 34.34
C LEU A 15 19.58 10.05 33.47
N ILE A 16 20.84 10.08 33.05
CA ILE A 16 21.32 11.08 32.08
C ILE A 16 20.57 10.77 30.79
N ALA A 17 19.54 11.56 30.50
CA ALA A 17 18.86 11.54 29.23
C ALA A 17 19.93 11.85 28.16
N GLN A 18 20.41 10.82 27.47
CA GLN A 18 21.29 11.01 26.32
C GLN A 18 20.55 11.88 25.33
N THR A 19 21.07 13.08 25.10
CA THR A 19 20.58 13.90 24.01
C THR A 19 20.75 13.09 22.73
N PRO A 20 19.70 12.97 21.88
CA PRO A 20 19.83 12.22 20.64
C PRO A 20 21.01 12.80 19.85
N ALA A 21 21.86 11.91 19.35
CA ALA A 21 23.02 12.32 18.57
C ALA A 21 22.55 13.22 17.40
N PRO A 22 23.27 14.32 17.10
CA PRO A 22 22.91 15.19 15.99
C PRO A 22 22.92 14.38 14.68
N PRO A 23 22.01 14.68 13.74
CA PRO A 23 21.93 13.95 12.48
C PRO A 23 23.27 14.06 11.73
N ASN A 24 23.82 12.92 11.31
CA ASN A 24 25.05 12.89 10.54
C ASN A 24 24.81 13.53 9.17
N PRO A 25 25.39 14.72 8.87
CA PRO A 25 25.14 15.43 7.61
C PRO A 25 25.70 14.68 6.39
N GLN A 26 26.56 13.68 6.62
CA GLN A 26 27.15 12.84 5.59
C GLN A 26 26.37 11.54 5.36
N ALA A 27 25.30 11.30 6.11
CA ALA A 27 24.44 10.15 5.85
C ALA A 27 23.85 10.26 4.42
N PRO A 28 23.75 9.13 3.69
CA PRO A 28 23.06 9.10 2.41
C PRO A 28 21.60 9.52 2.56
N ASN A 29 21.03 10.17 1.56
CA ASN A 29 19.60 10.45 1.52
C ASN A 29 19.08 10.12 0.13
N LEU A 30 18.13 9.19 0.05
CA LEU A 30 17.46 8.84 -1.19
C LEU A 30 16.36 9.86 -1.49
N ALA A 31 16.23 10.25 -2.75
CA ALA A 31 15.05 10.91 -3.30
C ALA A 31 13.89 9.90 -3.49
N ALA A 32 12.76 10.35 -4.03
CA ALA A 32 11.68 9.45 -4.41
C ALA A 32 12.19 8.37 -5.38
N LEU A 33 11.74 7.13 -5.20
CA LEU A 33 12.20 6.03 -6.04
C LEU A 33 11.50 6.06 -7.40
N PRO A 34 12.20 5.71 -8.50
CA PRO A 34 11.55 5.56 -9.79
C PRO A 34 10.49 4.47 -9.71
N ASN A 35 9.37 4.65 -10.41
CA ASN A 35 8.27 3.69 -10.55
C ASN A 35 7.54 3.28 -9.25
N LEU A 36 8.02 3.71 -8.08
CA LEU A 36 7.49 3.45 -6.73
C LEU A 36 7.31 1.97 -6.34
N GLY A 37 7.77 1.02 -7.16
CA GLY A 37 7.57 -0.40 -6.93
C GLY A 37 7.93 -1.28 -8.11
N MET A 38 7.73 -2.59 -7.95
CA MET A 38 7.99 -3.61 -8.96
C MET A 38 7.02 -4.81 -8.86
N GLN A 39 6.82 -5.50 -9.98
CA GLN A 39 6.17 -6.81 -10.01
C GLN A 39 7.06 -7.88 -9.37
N ARG A 40 6.52 -8.71 -8.48
CA ARG A 40 7.25 -9.83 -7.88
C ARG A 40 7.68 -10.87 -8.92
N GLY A 41 8.81 -11.51 -8.68
CA GLY A 41 9.38 -12.48 -9.61
C GLY A 41 10.06 -11.88 -10.84
N THR A 42 10.18 -10.55 -10.90
CA THR A 42 10.84 -9.85 -12.01
C THR A 42 12.20 -9.30 -11.60
N THR A 43 12.92 -8.77 -12.59
CA THR A 43 14.24 -8.17 -12.42
C THR A 43 14.32 -6.93 -13.29
N ALA A 44 14.83 -5.84 -12.73
CA ALA A 44 14.97 -4.58 -13.45
C ALA A 44 16.24 -3.84 -13.07
N ASP A 45 16.80 -3.10 -14.03
CA ASP A 45 17.81 -2.08 -13.76
C ASP A 45 17.13 -0.80 -13.30
N LEU A 46 17.54 -0.32 -12.13
CA LEU A 46 17.01 0.86 -11.48
C LEU A 46 18.11 1.90 -11.27
N VAL A 47 17.71 3.16 -11.29
CA VAL A 47 18.57 4.29 -10.95
C VAL A 47 17.97 4.98 -9.73
N PHE A 48 18.64 4.84 -8.59
CA PHE A 48 18.31 5.60 -7.40
C PHE A 48 19.02 6.95 -7.45
N THR A 49 18.31 7.99 -7.04
CA THR A 49 18.83 9.36 -6.98
C THR A 49 18.79 9.88 -5.53
N GLY A 50 19.60 10.89 -5.23
CA GLY A 50 19.69 11.41 -3.86
C GLY A 50 20.93 12.24 -3.60
N THR A 51 21.39 12.23 -2.36
CA THR A 51 22.64 12.86 -1.91
C THR A 51 23.49 11.87 -1.12
N ASN A 52 24.81 12.11 -1.10
CA ASN A 52 25.80 11.28 -0.40
C ASN A 52 25.74 9.78 -0.77
N LEU A 53 25.39 9.44 -2.02
CA LEU A 53 25.27 8.06 -2.51
C LEU A 53 26.60 7.45 -2.98
N ALA A 54 27.66 8.25 -3.09
CA ALA A 54 28.99 7.76 -3.39
C ALA A 54 29.44 6.74 -2.33
N GLU A 55 30.25 5.77 -2.76
CA GLU A 55 30.72 4.69 -1.88
C GLU A 55 29.58 3.86 -1.24
N ALA A 56 28.43 3.75 -1.92
CA ALA A 56 27.41 2.74 -1.58
C ALA A 56 28.00 1.33 -1.53
N THR A 57 27.73 0.64 -0.42
CA THR A 57 28.25 -0.72 -0.15
C THR A 57 27.15 -1.77 -0.26
N ALA A 58 25.91 -1.41 0.05
CA ALA A 58 24.77 -2.33 -0.01
C ALA A 58 23.45 -1.58 -0.20
N VAL A 59 22.46 -2.31 -0.68
CA VAL A 59 21.06 -1.88 -0.70
C VAL A 59 20.25 -2.93 0.05
N TRP A 60 19.54 -2.49 1.08
CA TRP A 60 18.67 -3.33 1.90
C TRP A 60 17.22 -3.18 1.44
N THR A 61 16.49 -4.29 1.42
CA THR A 61 15.06 -4.33 1.10
C THR A 61 14.31 -5.12 2.18
N SER A 62 13.09 -4.70 2.51
CA SER A 62 12.26 -5.43 3.49
C SER A 62 11.47 -6.61 2.90
N PHE A 63 11.60 -6.88 1.60
CA PHE A 63 10.87 -7.93 0.86
C PHE A 63 11.79 -9.07 0.37
N GLY A 64 13.03 -9.12 0.86
CA GLY A 64 14.00 -10.15 0.44
C GLY A 64 14.53 -9.96 -1.00
N GLY A 65 14.33 -8.78 -1.58
CA GLY A 65 14.89 -8.42 -2.88
C GLY A 65 16.42 -8.37 -2.86
N LYS A 66 17.04 -8.97 -3.88
CA LYS A 66 18.49 -8.93 -4.06
C LYS A 66 18.86 -7.75 -4.96
N ALA A 67 19.56 -6.78 -4.39
CA ALA A 67 20.06 -5.63 -5.12
C ALA A 67 21.56 -5.77 -5.38
N THR A 68 21.95 -5.67 -6.66
CA THR A 68 23.35 -5.70 -7.09
C THR A 68 23.71 -4.32 -7.64
N ILE A 69 24.61 -3.61 -6.99
CA ILE A 69 25.08 -2.30 -7.44
C ILE A 69 25.90 -2.51 -8.73
N THR A 70 25.44 -1.93 -9.84
CA THR A 70 26.06 -2.10 -11.17
C THR A 70 27.01 -0.97 -11.49
N GLU A 71 26.69 0.25 -11.05
CA GLU A 71 27.56 1.41 -11.17
C GLU A 71 27.37 2.36 -9.99
N ASN A 72 28.46 2.66 -9.31
CA ASN A 72 28.50 3.50 -8.12
C ASN A 72 29.59 4.55 -8.26
N LYS A 73 29.29 5.61 -9.03
CA LYS A 73 30.32 6.60 -9.40
C LYS A 73 29.99 8.03 -9.03
N THR A 74 28.78 8.34 -8.56
CA THR A 74 28.44 9.73 -8.27
C THR A 74 27.84 9.92 -6.88
N PRO A 75 27.99 11.11 -6.27
CA PRO A 75 27.33 11.44 -5.01
C PRO A 75 25.80 11.47 -5.08
N THR A 76 25.21 11.49 -6.29
CA THR A 76 23.77 11.76 -6.47
C THR A 76 23.01 10.66 -7.19
N THR A 77 23.70 9.68 -7.79
CA THR A 77 23.07 8.58 -8.54
C THR A 77 23.74 7.25 -8.22
N LEU A 78 22.90 6.22 -8.08
CA LEU A 78 23.29 4.84 -7.85
C LEU A 78 22.53 3.94 -8.83
N LYS A 79 23.24 3.28 -9.74
CA LYS A 79 22.63 2.29 -10.62
C LYS A 79 22.75 0.91 -9.98
N LEU A 80 21.66 0.17 -10.01
CA LEU A 80 21.60 -1.18 -9.48
C LEU A 80 20.67 -2.05 -10.32
N LYS A 81 20.90 -3.35 -10.25
CA LYS A 81 19.97 -4.38 -10.69
C LYS A 81 19.23 -4.89 -9.47
N LEU A 82 17.89 -4.81 -9.47
CA LEU A 82 17.05 -5.33 -8.40
C LEU A 82 16.30 -6.57 -8.87
N GLU A 83 16.47 -7.67 -8.15
CA GLU A 83 15.78 -8.94 -8.36
C GLU A 83 14.75 -9.12 -7.25
N VAL A 84 13.46 -9.20 -7.62
CA VAL A 84 12.36 -9.38 -6.68
C VAL A 84 11.96 -10.87 -6.63
N PRO A 85 11.97 -11.53 -5.46
CA PRO A 85 11.53 -12.92 -5.34
C PRO A 85 10.11 -13.15 -5.84
N LYS A 86 9.81 -14.35 -6.36
CA LYS A 86 8.47 -14.72 -6.84
C LYS A 86 7.42 -14.78 -5.74
N ASP A 87 7.86 -15.03 -4.52
CA ASP A 87 7.08 -15.15 -3.29
C ASP A 87 7.21 -13.92 -2.40
N ALA A 88 7.83 -12.84 -2.89
CA ALA A 88 7.90 -11.57 -2.17
C ALA A 88 6.47 -11.17 -1.71
N PRO A 89 6.30 -10.80 -0.42
CA PRO A 89 5.01 -10.35 0.07
C PRO A 89 4.50 -9.17 -0.77
N LEU A 90 3.18 -9.09 -0.95
CA LEU A 90 2.58 -7.96 -1.65
C LEU A 90 2.45 -6.77 -0.70
N GLY A 91 2.40 -5.56 -1.27
CA GLY A 91 2.09 -4.34 -0.54
C GLY A 91 3.28 -3.44 -0.32
N TYR A 92 3.24 -2.70 0.79
CA TYR A 92 4.23 -1.68 1.12
C TYR A 92 5.49 -2.28 1.72
N HIS A 93 6.64 -1.87 1.18
CA HIS A 93 7.94 -2.26 1.67
C HIS A 93 8.89 -1.06 1.72
N PHE A 94 10.10 -1.32 2.21
CA PHE A 94 11.13 -0.32 2.36
C PHE A 94 12.40 -0.70 1.62
N VAL A 95 13.06 0.31 1.07
CA VAL A 95 14.40 0.23 0.51
C VAL A 95 15.30 1.25 1.20
N ARG A 96 16.54 0.87 1.49
CA ARG A 96 17.58 1.73 2.07
C ARG A 96 18.92 1.47 1.39
N VAL A 97 19.74 2.51 1.25
CA VAL A 97 21.12 2.39 0.79
C VAL A 97 22.06 2.56 1.98
N ALA A 98 23.03 1.66 2.10
CA ALA A 98 24.15 1.80 3.02
C ALA A 98 25.37 2.30 2.25
N THR A 99 26.07 3.28 2.82
CA THR A 99 27.39 3.75 2.36
C THR A 99 28.37 3.64 3.51
N LYS A 100 29.66 3.90 3.25
CA LYS A 100 30.67 4.00 4.33
C LYS A 100 30.36 5.07 5.37
N ARG A 101 29.44 6.01 5.09
CA ARG A 101 29.10 7.15 5.95
C ARG A 101 27.77 7.01 6.67
N GLY A 102 27.04 5.91 6.47
CA GLY A 102 25.80 5.62 7.17
C GLY A 102 24.75 4.93 6.31
N VAL A 103 23.50 4.97 6.78
CA VAL A 103 22.34 4.36 6.11
C VAL A 103 21.33 5.44 5.78
N SER A 104 20.68 5.32 4.61
CA SER A 104 19.77 6.34 4.14
C SER A 104 18.48 6.39 4.94
N ASN A 105 17.69 7.43 4.74
CA ASN A 105 16.25 7.37 5.01
C ASN A 105 15.62 6.12 4.35
N ALA A 106 14.53 5.63 4.94
CA ALA A 106 13.72 4.57 4.34
C ALA A 106 12.82 5.16 3.26
N ARG A 107 12.83 4.56 2.08
CA ARG A 107 11.90 4.90 1.00
C ARG A 107 10.87 3.79 0.84
N LEU A 108 9.60 4.19 0.73
CA LEU A 108 8.51 3.28 0.40
C LEU A 108 8.74 2.72 -1.01
N PHE A 109 8.47 1.44 -1.15
CA PHE A 109 8.54 0.70 -2.39
C PHE A 109 7.48 -0.38 -2.35
N CYS A 110 6.64 -0.50 -3.36
CA CYS A 110 5.63 -1.55 -3.35
C CYS A 110 5.96 -2.76 -4.21
N ILE A 111 5.45 -3.91 -3.77
CA ILE A 111 5.49 -5.14 -4.53
C ILE A 111 4.06 -5.52 -4.94
N ASP A 112 3.89 -5.73 -6.25
CA ASP A 112 2.63 -6.17 -6.85
C ASP A 112 2.79 -7.51 -7.57
N ASP A 113 1.70 -8.18 -7.90
CA ASP A 113 1.71 -9.39 -8.72
C ASP A 113 1.16 -9.19 -10.13
N LEU A 114 0.50 -8.06 -10.39
CA LEU A 114 -0.03 -7.73 -11.70
C LEU A 114 1.11 -7.30 -12.67
N PRO A 115 0.99 -7.59 -13.99
CA PRO A 115 1.92 -7.10 -14.99
C PRO A 115 2.02 -5.57 -15.03
N GLU A 116 3.23 -5.05 -15.18
CA GLU A 116 3.44 -3.59 -15.25
C GLU A 116 3.40 -3.05 -16.68
N VAL A 117 2.79 -1.87 -16.83
CA VAL A 117 2.79 -1.08 -18.06
C VAL A 117 3.28 0.32 -17.70
N ILE A 118 4.34 0.78 -18.35
CA ILE A 118 4.83 2.15 -18.16
C ILE A 118 3.98 3.10 -19.01
N GLU A 119 3.59 4.25 -18.45
CA GLU A 119 2.89 5.28 -19.20
C GLU A 119 3.74 5.80 -20.38
N THR A 120 3.10 6.27 -21.44
CA THR A 120 3.77 7.05 -22.48
C THR A 120 3.54 8.54 -22.26
N SER A 121 4.44 9.40 -22.74
CA SER A 121 4.28 10.86 -22.61
C SER A 121 3.23 11.46 -23.56
N THR A 122 2.59 10.65 -24.41
CA THR A 122 1.68 11.11 -25.48
C THR A 122 0.20 10.91 -25.14
N ASN A 123 -0.11 10.24 -24.04
CA ASN A 123 -1.46 9.88 -23.62
C ASN A 123 -2.20 11.04 -22.90
N ARG A 124 -2.01 12.29 -23.39
CA ARG A 124 -2.47 13.52 -22.70
C ARG A 124 -3.80 14.07 -23.21
N ASP A 125 -4.46 13.33 -24.10
CA ASP A 125 -5.82 13.62 -24.55
C ASP A 125 -6.61 12.33 -24.79
N LEU A 126 -7.95 12.45 -24.80
CA LEU A 126 -8.88 11.32 -24.91
C LEU A 126 -8.66 10.49 -26.18
N LYS A 127 -8.27 11.11 -27.31
CA LYS A 127 -8.12 10.40 -28.59
C LYS A 127 -6.85 9.56 -28.62
N ASN A 128 -5.81 10.02 -27.94
CA ASN A 128 -4.52 9.36 -27.82
C ASN A 128 -4.36 8.53 -26.54
N ALA A 129 -5.48 8.14 -25.91
CA ALA A 129 -5.47 7.31 -24.71
C ALA A 129 -4.66 6.02 -24.92
N GLN A 130 -3.69 5.77 -24.05
CA GLN A 130 -2.79 4.63 -24.15
C GLN A 130 -3.55 3.33 -23.91
N PRO A 131 -3.60 2.38 -24.87
CA PRO A 131 -4.25 1.10 -24.64
C PRO A 131 -3.46 0.27 -23.63
N VAL A 132 -4.15 -0.30 -22.64
CA VAL A 132 -3.55 -1.19 -21.63
C VAL A 132 -4.39 -2.47 -21.49
N SER A 133 -3.70 -3.60 -21.28
CA SER A 133 -4.36 -4.90 -21.10
C SER A 133 -4.70 -5.12 -19.62
N VAL A 134 -5.90 -5.60 -19.33
CA VAL A 134 -6.36 -5.89 -17.96
C VAL A 134 -6.20 -7.39 -17.66
N PRO A 135 -5.60 -7.80 -16.53
CA PRO A 135 -5.17 -6.96 -15.41
C PRO A 135 -3.75 -6.40 -15.56
N CYS A 136 -3.51 -5.22 -15.00
CA CYS A 136 -2.19 -4.58 -15.00
C CYS A 136 -2.00 -3.60 -13.84
N VAL A 137 -0.75 -3.16 -13.64
CA VAL A 137 -0.41 -1.91 -12.97
C VAL A 137 0.14 -0.94 -14.01
N VAL A 138 -0.51 0.20 -14.16
CA VAL A 138 0.06 1.33 -14.89
C VAL A 138 0.99 2.10 -13.96
N VAL A 139 2.24 2.29 -14.37
CA VAL A 139 3.23 3.11 -13.66
C VAL A 139 3.30 4.45 -14.37
N GLY A 140 2.89 5.52 -13.70
CA GLY A 140 2.84 6.85 -14.28
C GLY A 140 3.35 7.94 -13.35
N LYS A 141 3.40 9.16 -13.85
CA LYS A 141 3.84 10.36 -13.14
C LYS A 141 3.11 11.57 -13.72
N ALA A 142 2.26 12.16 -12.89
CA ALA A 142 1.44 13.29 -13.33
C ALA A 142 2.31 14.52 -13.63
N ASP A 143 2.06 15.13 -14.79
CA ASP A 143 2.62 16.42 -15.19
C ASP A 143 1.62 17.55 -14.87
N ALA A 144 2.13 18.76 -14.65
CA ALA A 144 1.27 19.90 -14.32
C ALA A 144 0.33 20.21 -15.48
N GLU A 145 -0.92 20.57 -15.15
CA GLU A 145 -1.97 20.92 -16.12
C GLU A 145 -2.30 19.81 -17.14
N ALA A 146 -1.93 18.56 -16.83
CA ALA A 146 -2.15 17.41 -17.68
C ALA A 146 -3.09 16.38 -17.05
N THR A 147 -3.71 15.58 -17.91
CA THR A 147 -4.48 14.39 -17.55
C THR A 147 -3.92 13.22 -18.35
N ASP A 148 -3.71 12.09 -17.68
CA ASP A 148 -3.24 10.86 -18.30
C ASP A 148 -4.44 9.99 -18.65
N TYR A 149 -4.52 9.56 -19.92
CA TYR A 149 -5.63 8.78 -20.44
C TYR A 149 -5.17 7.36 -20.79
N PHE A 150 -5.84 6.36 -20.22
CA PHE A 150 -5.59 4.95 -20.51
C PHE A 150 -6.86 4.28 -21.04
N LYS A 151 -6.76 3.47 -22.08
CA LYS A 151 -7.92 2.78 -22.68
C LYS A 151 -7.89 1.30 -22.35
N ILE A 152 -9.02 0.79 -21.87
CA ILE A 152 -9.26 -0.64 -21.64
C ILE A 152 -10.50 -1.08 -22.41
N SER A 153 -10.56 -2.36 -22.78
CA SER A 153 -11.77 -2.98 -23.34
C SER A 153 -12.43 -3.87 -22.29
N VAL A 154 -13.75 -3.71 -22.12
CA VAL A 154 -14.54 -4.46 -21.14
C VAL A 154 -15.66 -5.25 -21.83
N LYS A 155 -16.04 -6.37 -21.21
CA LYS A 155 -17.18 -7.20 -21.64
C LYS A 155 -18.43 -6.82 -20.83
N ALA A 156 -19.60 -7.09 -21.41
CA ALA A 156 -20.86 -6.98 -20.67
C ALA A 156 -20.84 -7.90 -19.44
N GLY A 157 -21.26 -7.38 -18.29
CA GLY A 157 -21.24 -8.03 -16.99
C GLY A 157 -19.86 -8.10 -16.32
N GLN A 158 -18.78 -7.67 -16.98
CA GLN A 158 -17.43 -7.69 -16.41
C GLN A 158 -17.33 -6.66 -15.28
N ARG A 159 -16.76 -7.08 -14.16
CA ARG A 159 -16.36 -6.17 -13.08
C ARG A 159 -14.88 -5.83 -13.22
N VAL A 160 -14.55 -4.56 -13.04
CA VAL A 160 -13.16 -4.09 -12.96
C VAL A 160 -13.02 -3.15 -11.76
N SER A 161 -12.01 -3.42 -10.94
CA SER A 161 -11.57 -2.56 -9.85
C SER A 161 -10.41 -1.69 -10.32
N PHE A 162 -10.38 -0.47 -9.83
CA PHE A 162 -9.30 0.49 -10.03
C PHE A 162 -8.82 0.96 -8.65
N ASP A 163 -7.52 0.86 -8.39
CA ASP A 163 -6.91 1.27 -7.12
C ASP A 163 -5.61 2.01 -7.43
N LEU A 164 -5.61 3.32 -7.25
CA LEU A 164 -4.48 4.18 -7.58
C LEU A 164 -3.67 4.47 -6.34
N LEU A 165 -2.40 4.12 -6.35
CA LEU A 165 -1.46 4.33 -5.25
C LEU A 165 -0.57 5.53 -5.58
N GLY A 166 -0.81 6.66 -4.92
CA GLY A 166 0.00 7.88 -5.03
C GLY A 166 0.42 8.33 -3.65
N ARG A 167 -0.53 8.91 -2.90
CA ARG A 167 -0.30 9.41 -1.52
C ARG A 167 0.15 8.31 -0.59
N ARG A 168 -0.45 7.12 -0.69
CA ARG A 168 -0.07 5.98 0.15
C ARG A 168 1.36 5.48 -0.11
N LEU A 169 1.97 5.85 -1.25
CA LEU A 169 3.38 5.60 -1.57
C LEU A 169 4.30 6.80 -1.31
N GLY A 170 3.78 7.84 -0.65
CA GLY A 170 4.52 9.04 -0.30
C GLY A 170 4.72 10.03 -1.45
N SER A 171 3.93 9.90 -2.53
CA SER A 171 3.91 10.91 -3.60
C SER A 171 3.17 12.17 -3.17
N THR A 172 3.58 13.32 -3.71
CA THR A 172 2.87 14.60 -3.57
C THR A 172 1.55 14.64 -4.37
N PHE A 173 1.34 13.68 -5.28
CA PHE A 173 0.16 13.60 -6.14
C PHE A 173 -1.14 13.50 -5.36
N ASP A 174 -2.14 14.32 -5.65
CA ASP A 174 -3.52 14.22 -5.15
C ASP A 174 -4.41 13.64 -6.26
N PRO A 175 -4.45 12.33 -6.43
CA PRO A 175 -5.13 11.70 -7.56
C PRO A 175 -6.65 11.86 -7.54
N GLN A 176 -7.22 12.17 -8.71
CA GLN A 176 -8.59 11.79 -9.04
C GLN A 176 -8.61 10.82 -10.22
N LEU A 177 -9.62 9.96 -10.24
CA LEU A 177 -9.88 9.01 -11.31
C LEU A 177 -11.30 9.19 -11.85
N THR A 178 -11.41 9.27 -13.18
CA THR A 178 -12.69 9.31 -13.89
C THR A 178 -12.72 8.25 -14.99
N LEU A 179 -13.78 7.46 -15.07
CA LEU A 179 -14.04 6.52 -16.15
C LEU A 179 -14.97 7.18 -17.18
N LEU A 180 -14.54 7.17 -18.43
CA LEU A 180 -15.25 7.75 -19.57
C LEU A 180 -15.60 6.65 -20.56
N ASP A 181 -16.81 6.70 -21.11
CA ASP A 181 -17.19 5.90 -22.27
C ASP A 181 -16.40 6.38 -23.48
N ALA A 182 -15.62 5.50 -24.12
CA ALA A 182 -14.68 5.92 -25.17
C ALA A 182 -15.38 6.45 -26.44
N ALA A 183 -16.63 6.04 -26.69
CA ALA A 183 -17.38 6.46 -27.87
C ALA A 183 -17.99 7.86 -27.71
N THR A 184 -18.48 8.17 -26.51
CA THR A 184 -19.21 9.41 -26.22
C THR A 184 -18.37 10.45 -25.47
N GLY A 185 -17.28 10.04 -24.83
CA GLY A 185 -16.47 10.86 -23.93
C GLY A 185 -17.19 11.25 -22.64
N ARG A 186 -18.37 10.67 -22.36
CA ARG A 186 -19.15 10.96 -21.16
C ARG A 186 -18.68 10.11 -19.99
N GLU A 187 -18.77 10.67 -18.80
CA GLU A 187 -18.50 9.93 -17.56
C GLU A 187 -19.48 8.76 -17.40
N ILE A 188 -18.93 7.61 -17.02
CA ILE A 188 -19.70 6.41 -16.72
C ILE A 188 -20.30 6.57 -15.31
N PRO A 189 -21.57 6.19 -15.08
CA PRO A 189 -22.17 6.24 -13.74
C PRO A 189 -21.32 5.52 -12.68
N ASN A 190 -21.10 6.17 -11.54
CA ASN A 190 -20.20 5.71 -10.47
C ASN A 190 -18.73 5.49 -10.92
N GLY A 191 -18.35 6.08 -12.06
CA GLY A 191 -17.02 6.00 -12.64
C GLY A 191 -16.04 7.05 -12.11
N PHE A 192 -16.43 7.84 -11.12
CA PHE A 192 -15.58 8.85 -10.50
C PHE A 192 -15.18 8.44 -9.07
N SER A 193 -13.92 8.69 -8.71
CA SER A 193 -13.44 8.61 -7.35
C SER A 193 -12.29 9.59 -7.12
N ASN A 194 -12.34 10.25 -5.97
CA ASN A 194 -11.22 10.84 -5.24
C ASN A 194 -11.38 10.43 -3.76
N ASP A 195 -10.31 10.47 -2.98
CA ASP A 195 -10.35 10.31 -1.52
C ASP A 195 -11.17 9.10 -1.02
N ALA A 196 -10.88 7.92 -1.56
CA ALA A 196 -11.69 6.75 -1.22
C ALA A 196 -11.55 6.40 0.28
N PRO A 197 -12.64 6.02 0.97
CA PRO A 197 -12.60 5.73 2.40
C PRO A 197 -11.51 4.73 2.78
N GLY A 198 -10.68 5.13 3.76
CA GLY A 198 -9.56 4.33 4.25
C GLY A 198 -8.33 4.30 3.33
N GLN A 199 -8.31 5.10 2.26
CA GLN A 199 -7.19 5.17 1.30
C GLN A 199 -6.45 6.51 1.33
N GLN A 200 -6.55 7.27 2.43
CA GLN A 200 -6.10 8.67 2.46
C GLN A 200 -6.79 9.45 1.33
N ASN A 201 -6.03 10.13 0.47
CA ASN A 201 -6.58 10.84 -0.68
C ASN A 201 -6.53 10.03 -1.99
N ASP A 202 -6.12 8.75 -1.92
CA ASP A 202 -6.02 7.92 -3.11
C ASP A 202 -7.41 7.42 -3.56
N PRO A 203 -7.75 7.46 -4.88
CA PRO A 203 -9.02 6.98 -5.37
C PRO A 203 -9.03 5.46 -5.51
N ARG A 204 -10.20 4.90 -5.27
CA ARG A 204 -10.48 3.48 -5.42
C ARG A 204 -11.94 3.28 -5.78
N LEU A 205 -12.20 2.55 -6.85
CA LEU A 205 -13.56 2.23 -7.31
C LEU A 205 -13.64 0.82 -7.87
N SER A 206 -14.87 0.32 -7.96
CA SER A 206 -15.22 -0.95 -8.61
C SER A 206 -16.49 -0.75 -9.40
N VAL A 207 -16.43 -1.10 -10.68
CA VAL A 207 -17.55 -0.93 -11.61
C VAL A 207 -17.83 -2.24 -12.32
N LYS A 208 -19.12 -2.62 -12.35
CA LYS A 208 -19.62 -3.70 -13.19
C LYS A 208 -20.21 -3.08 -14.45
N PHE A 209 -19.60 -3.34 -15.60
CA PHE A 209 -20.03 -2.78 -16.87
C PHE A 209 -21.22 -3.55 -17.41
N GLU A 210 -22.34 -2.87 -17.66
CA GLU A 210 -23.55 -3.52 -18.19
C GLU A 210 -23.41 -3.92 -19.66
N LYS A 211 -22.59 -3.18 -20.40
CA LYS A 211 -22.36 -3.37 -21.85
C LYS A 211 -20.88 -3.58 -22.12
N ALA A 212 -20.58 -4.30 -23.19
CA ALA A 212 -19.23 -4.37 -23.71
C ALA A 212 -18.86 -3.05 -24.41
N GLY A 213 -17.59 -2.68 -24.37
CA GLY A 213 -17.10 -1.47 -25.01
C GLY A 213 -15.70 -1.07 -24.56
N ASP A 214 -15.19 -0.01 -25.16
CA ASP A 214 -13.96 0.63 -24.73
C ASP A 214 -14.27 1.69 -23.65
N VAL A 215 -13.45 1.70 -22.61
CA VAL A 215 -13.53 2.65 -21.49
C VAL A 215 -12.19 3.36 -21.39
N VAL A 216 -12.22 4.67 -21.23
CA VAL A 216 -11.03 5.48 -20.94
C VAL A 216 -10.98 5.80 -19.45
N VAL A 217 -9.86 5.46 -18.82
CA VAL A 217 -9.50 5.86 -17.46
C VAL A 217 -8.71 7.16 -17.55
N ALA A 218 -9.26 8.25 -17.02
CA ALA A 218 -8.61 9.54 -16.91
C ALA A 218 -8.06 9.72 -15.50
N VAL A 219 -6.78 10.05 -15.39
CA VAL A 219 -6.05 10.24 -14.12
C VAL A 219 -5.40 11.63 -14.12
N ARG A 220 -5.64 12.41 -13.08
CA ARG A 220 -4.98 13.73 -12.91
C ARG A 220 -4.91 14.14 -11.46
N ASP A 221 -4.14 15.19 -11.17
CA ASP A 221 -4.13 15.82 -9.85
C ASP A 221 -5.39 16.68 -9.71
N VAL A 222 -6.05 16.63 -8.56
CA VAL A 222 -7.27 17.42 -8.30
C VAL A 222 -7.05 18.92 -8.52
N SER A 223 -5.84 19.41 -8.22
CA SER A 223 -5.42 20.81 -8.35
C SER A 223 -4.58 21.07 -9.60
N TYR A 224 -4.54 20.13 -10.56
CA TYR A 224 -3.73 20.22 -11.78
C TYR A 224 -2.23 20.42 -11.54
N ARG A 225 -1.72 20.01 -10.38
CA ARG A 225 -0.28 20.02 -10.11
C ARG A 225 0.38 18.80 -10.74
N GLY A 226 1.70 18.85 -10.87
CA GLY A 226 2.50 17.73 -11.31
C GLY A 226 3.98 18.00 -11.12
N GLY A 227 4.81 16.99 -11.37
CA GLY A 227 6.26 17.13 -11.23
C GLY A 227 6.97 15.81 -10.91
N PRO A 228 8.28 15.88 -10.61
CA PRO A 228 9.10 14.69 -10.37
C PRO A 228 8.60 13.80 -9.22
N ASP A 229 7.98 14.37 -8.19
CA ASP A 229 7.48 13.65 -7.02
C ASP A 229 6.00 13.24 -7.12
N PHE A 230 5.39 13.35 -8.31
CA PHE A 230 3.97 13.05 -8.59
C PHE A 230 3.77 11.66 -9.24
N ALA A 231 4.67 10.73 -8.95
CA ALA A 231 4.57 9.35 -9.43
C ALA A 231 3.39 8.60 -8.80
N TYR A 232 2.79 7.70 -9.55
CA TYR A 232 1.68 6.86 -9.11
C TYR A 232 1.72 5.47 -9.73
N ARG A 233 0.95 4.56 -9.12
CA ARG A 233 0.73 3.21 -9.63
C ARG A 233 -0.77 2.92 -9.65
N LEU A 234 -1.36 2.79 -10.83
CA LEU A 234 -2.77 2.50 -11.02
C LEU A 234 -2.96 1.00 -11.27
N ARG A 235 -3.53 0.30 -10.30
CA ARG A 235 -3.90 -1.11 -10.44
C ARG A 235 -5.26 -1.22 -11.13
N ILE A 236 -5.37 -2.06 -12.15
CA ILE A 236 -6.60 -2.30 -12.91
C ILE A 236 -6.84 -3.81 -13.01
N GLY A 237 -7.97 -4.29 -12.52
CA GLY A 237 -8.29 -5.72 -12.57
C GLY A 237 -9.49 -6.11 -11.72
N ASP A 238 -9.97 -7.35 -11.85
CA ASP A 238 -11.03 -7.88 -10.98
C ASP A 238 -10.44 -8.37 -9.67
N PHE A 239 -10.06 -7.47 -8.77
CA PHE A 239 -9.54 -7.82 -7.43
C PHE A 239 -10.41 -7.24 -6.31
N PRO A 240 -10.39 -7.86 -5.12
CA PRO A 240 -11.11 -7.35 -3.96
C PRO A 240 -10.52 -6.03 -3.49
N CYS A 241 -11.38 -5.11 -3.05
CA CYS A 241 -11.03 -3.78 -2.58
C CYS A 241 -11.24 -3.70 -1.07
N ALA A 242 -10.63 -4.64 -0.33
CA ALA A 242 -10.71 -4.69 1.12
C ALA A 242 -10.09 -3.44 1.76
N THR A 243 -10.70 -2.99 2.85
CA THR A 243 -10.19 -1.89 3.68
C THR A 243 -9.79 -2.37 5.06
N VAL A 244 -10.41 -3.45 5.56
CA VAL A 244 -10.24 -3.95 6.93
C VAL A 244 -10.18 -5.48 6.95
N PRO A 245 -9.22 -6.10 7.66
CA PRO A 245 -9.26 -7.53 7.94
C PRO A 245 -10.20 -7.83 9.11
N LEU A 246 -10.82 -9.02 9.09
CA LEU A 246 -11.71 -9.49 10.14
C LEU A 246 -11.26 -10.88 10.61
N PRO A 247 -10.79 -11.03 11.86
CA PRO A 247 -10.60 -9.98 12.88
C PRO A 247 -9.54 -8.94 12.50
N MET A 248 -9.60 -7.78 13.15
CA MET A 248 -8.63 -6.68 12.94
C MET A 248 -7.29 -6.92 13.64
N ALA A 249 -7.25 -7.91 14.53
CA ALA A 249 -6.03 -8.36 15.19
C ALA A 249 -6.00 -9.89 15.27
N ALA A 250 -4.80 -10.46 15.41
CA ALA A 250 -4.61 -11.88 15.66
C ALA A 250 -3.48 -12.17 16.65
N LYS A 251 -3.59 -13.29 17.36
CA LYS A 251 -2.59 -13.72 18.35
C LYS A 251 -1.27 -14.10 17.66
N ARG A 252 -0.15 -13.59 18.19
CA ARG A 252 1.19 -13.91 17.70
C ARG A 252 1.54 -15.38 17.85
N GLY A 253 2.21 -15.93 16.84
CA GLY A 253 2.65 -17.33 16.83
C GLY A 253 1.55 -18.37 16.56
N THR A 254 0.35 -17.95 16.13
CA THR A 254 -0.76 -18.86 15.80
C THR A 254 -1.12 -18.81 14.31
N LYS A 255 -2.05 -19.68 13.90
CA LYS A 255 -2.77 -19.56 12.63
C LYS A 255 -4.12 -18.91 12.90
N ALA A 256 -4.54 -17.99 12.03
CA ALA A 256 -5.82 -17.31 12.14
C ALA A 256 -6.56 -17.31 10.81
N MET A 257 -7.89 -17.44 10.86
CA MET A 257 -8.77 -17.28 9.70
C MET A 257 -9.16 -15.82 9.56
N ILE A 258 -8.70 -15.16 8.50
CA ILE A 258 -8.87 -13.74 8.27
C ILE A 258 -9.84 -13.53 7.10
N GLY A 259 -11.03 -13.05 7.41
CA GLY A 259 -11.97 -12.48 6.45
C GLY A 259 -11.66 -11.01 6.14
N PHE A 260 -12.48 -10.38 5.31
CA PHE A 260 -12.26 -9.01 4.87
C PHE A 260 -13.58 -8.25 4.80
N ALA A 261 -13.53 -6.95 5.12
CA ALA A 261 -14.57 -5.98 4.85
C ALA A 261 -14.06 -4.93 3.85
N GLY A 262 -14.96 -4.43 3.02
CA GLY A 262 -14.66 -3.45 1.96
C GLY A 262 -15.51 -3.69 0.72
N LEU A 263 -15.09 -3.10 -0.40
CA LEU A 263 -15.77 -3.30 -1.68
C LEU A 263 -15.31 -4.62 -2.33
N ASN A 264 -16.22 -5.32 -3.01
CA ASN A 264 -15.92 -6.57 -3.74
C ASN A 264 -15.32 -7.70 -2.88
N VAL A 265 -15.69 -7.77 -1.61
CA VAL A 265 -15.28 -8.88 -0.72
C VAL A 265 -16.43 -9.86 -0.46
N GLU A 266 -17.60 -9.62 -1.06
CA GLU A 266 -18.77 -10.46 -0.87
C GLU A 266 -18.52 -11.88 -1.39
N GLY A 267 -18.84 -12.88 -0.57
CA GLY A 267 -18.64 -14.29 -0.91
C GLY A 267 -17.20 -14.78 -0.80
N MET A 268 -16.24 -13.92 -0.40
CA MET A 268 -14.90 -14.37 -0.09
C MET A 268 -14.90 -15.25 1.16
N THR A 269 -14.19 -16.38 1.07
CA THR A 269 -13.92 -17.22 2.24
C THR A 269 -12.75 -16.64 3.04
N PRO A 270 -12.79 -16.70 4.38
CA PRO A 270 -11.65 -16.33 5.21
C PRO A 270 -10.38 -17.10 4.81
N MET A 271 -9.25 -16.42 4.82
CA MET A 271 -7.94 -16.96 4.48
C MET A 271 -7.20 -17.41 5.75
N GLU A 272 -6.59 -18.61 5.74
CA GLU A 272 -5.68 -19.00 6.82
C GLU A 272 -4.37 -18.22 6.70
N VAL A 273 -3.97 -17.53 7.76
CA VAL A 273 -2.76 -16.71 7.83
C VAL A 273 -1.91 -17.17 9.01
N ASN A 274 -0.61 -17.38 8.76
CA ASN A 274 0.37 -17.63 9.83
C ASN A 274 0.80 -16.30 10.45
N ILE A 275 0.61 -16.14 11.75
CA ILE A 275 0.94 -14.92 12.48
C ILE A 275 2.34 -15.04 13.08
N PRO A 276 3.29 -14.17 12.72
CA PRO A 276 4.64 -14.17 13.29
C PRO A 276 4.63 -14.00 14.82
N LYS A 277 5.70 -14.46 15.48
CA LYS A 277 5.84 -14.33 16.95
C LYS A 277 6.27 -12.93 17.38
N ASP A 278 6.88 -12.19 16.47
CA ASP A 278 7.74 -11.02 16.72
C ASP A 278 7.36 -9.80 15.85
N SER A 279 6.21 -9.84 15.17
CA SER A 279 5.68 -8.65 14.49
C SER A 279 4.68 -7.92 15.39
N GLU A 280 4.47 -6.62 15.15
CA GLU A 280 3.34 -5.88 15.75
C GLU A 280 2.14 -5.83 14.79
N ALA A 281 2.40 -5.89 13.49
CA ALA A 281 1.37 -5.97 12.47
C ALA A 281 1.89 -6.71 11.22
N ILE A 282 0.99 -7.25 10.40
CA ILE A 282 1.34 -7.88 9.13
C ILE A 282 0.42 -7.39 8.01
N GLN A 283 0.92 -7.42 6.78
CA GLN A 283 0.14 -7.16 5.58
C GLN A 283 -0.52 -8.45 5.10
N VAL A 284 -1.84 -8.43 4.93
CA VAL A 284 -2.61 -9.56 4.41
C VAL A 284 -3.30 -9.15 3.12
N ALA A 285 -2.89 -9.78 2.02
CA ALA A 285 -3.45 -9.54 0.69
C ALA A 285 -4.74 -10.37 0.49
N PRO A 286 -5.92 -9.75 0.36
CA PRO A 286 -7.16 -10.48 0.07
C PRO A 286 -7.10 -11.09 -1.34
N LYS A 287 -7.47 -12.36 -1.50
CA LYS A 287 -7.50 -13.01 -2.82
C LYS A 287 -8.93 -13.18 -3.32
N GLY A 288 -9.26 -12.55 -4.45
CA GLY A 288 -10.60 -12.61 -5.04
C GLY A 288 -10.89 -13.92 -5.77
N ALA A 289 -12.15 -14.10 -6.16
CA ALA A 289 -12.60 -15.26 -6.94
C ALA A 289 -11.96 -15.36 -8.34
N SER A 290 -11.51 -14.23 -8.91
CA SER A 290 -10.73 -14.17 -10.15
C SER A 290 -9.32 -14.77 -10.01
N GLY A 291 -8.87 -15.01 -8.77
CA GLY A 291 -7.50 -15.38 -8.44
C GLY A 291 -6.54 -14.20 -8.22
N LEU A 292 -6.98 -12.96 -8.53
CA LEU A 292 -6.17 -11.75 -8.33
C LEU A 292 -6.18 -11.30 -6.87
N TYR A 293 -5.05 -10.75 -6.41
CA TYR A 293 -4.93 -10.18 -5.08
C TYR A 293 -5.37 -8.71 -5.07
N GLY A 294 -6.19 -8.35 -4.09
CA GLY A 294 -6.43 -6.97 -3.72
C GLY A 294 -5.25 -6.36 -3.00
N TRP A 295 -5.30 -5.05 -2.77
CA TRP A 295 -4.24 -4.39 -2.03
C TRP A 295 -4.23 -4.89 -0.57
N PRO A 296 -3.06 -5.17 0.02
CA PRO A 296 -2.99 -5.68 1.38
C PRO A 296 -3.58 -4.71 2.41
N VAL A 297 -4.23 -5.30 3.41
CA VAL A 297 -4.71 -4.61 4.60
C VAL A 297 -3.82 -4.96 5.79
N ILE A 298 -3.73 -4.04 6.75
CA ILE A 298 -2.91 -4.23 7.95
C ILE A 298 -3.72 -5.03 8.99
N LEU A 299 -3.21 -6.19 9.37
CA LEU A 299 -3.68 -6.98 10.49
C LEU A 299 -2.77 -6.71 11.69
N ALA A 300 -3.32 -6.14 12.76
CA ALA A 300 -2.58 -5.99 14.00
C ALA A 300 -2.29 -7.36 14.63
N THR A 301 -1.24 -7.46 15.43
CA THR A 301 -0.90 -8.71 16.11
C THR A 301 -0.61 -8.45 17.58
N SER A 302 -1.13 -9.30 18.45
CA SER A 302 -1.05 -9.12 19.90
C SER A 302 -0.69 -10.43 20.60
N GLY A 303 -0.35 -10.37 21.89
CA GLY A 303 -0.23 -11.58 22.71
C GLY A 303 -1.59 -12.15 23.15
N LEU A 304 -2.68 -11.43 22.86
CA LEU A 304 -4.02 -11.70 23.36
C LEU A 304 -4.84 -12.50 22.34
N GLU A 305 -5.87 -13.16 22.83
CA GLU A 305 -6.87 -13.78 21.95
C GLU A 305 -7.89 -12.73 21.54
N GLU A 306 -8.11 -12.64 20.22
CA GLU A 306 -9.03 -11.69 19.62
C GLU A 306 -10.35 -12.40 19.37
N ILE A 307 -11.42 -11.89 19.97
CA ILE A 307 -12.76 -12.45 19.86
C ILE A 307 -13.61 -11.50 19.02
N LEU A 308 -14.11 -12.00 17.89
CA LEU A 308 -15.17 -11.32 17.15
C LEU A 308 -16.49 -11.57 17.85
N GLU A 309 -17.23 -10.49 18.13
CA GLU A 309 -18.60 -10.61 18.59
C GLU A 309 -19.42 -11.35 17.52
N LYS A 310 -20.01 -12.49 17.90
CA LYS A 310 -21.00 -13.16 17.07
C LYS A 310 -22.29 -12.36 17.16
N VAL A 311 -22.53 -11.48 16.20
CA VAL A 311 -23.85 -10.85 16.06
C VAL A 311 -24.83 -11.96 15.67
N SER A 312 -25.63 -12.44 16.64
CA SER A 312 -26.77 -13.32 16.34
C SER A 312 -27.69 -12.60 15.36
N LYS A 313 -28.31 -13.31 14.40
CA LYS A 313 -29.31 -12.77 13.46
C LYS A 313 -30.53 -12.21 14.22
N GLY A 314 -30.38 -11.05 14.84
CA GLY A 314 -31.39 -10.25 15.51
C GLY A 314 -31.59 -8.98 14.70
N HIS A 315 -32.84 -8.68 14.37
CA HIS A 315 -33.22 -7.61 13.47
C HIS A 315 -32.78 -6.24 13.99
N TYR A 316 -31.83 -5.58 13.33
CA TYR A 316 -31.75 -4.12 13.36
C TYR A 316 -32.52 -3.58 12.16
N LYS A 317 -33.78 -3.23 12.38
CA LYS A 317 -34.58 -2.47 11.42
C LYS A 317 -34.21 -0.99 11.63
N MET A 318 -33.18 -0.52 10.94
CA MET A 318 -32.88 0.90 10.84
C MET A 318 -33.99 1.53 9.98
N THR A 319 -35.01 2.10 10.60
CA THR A 319 -36.06 2.84 9.89
C THR A 319 -35.55 4.24 9.57
N GLY A 320 -34.96 4.40 8.38
CA GLY A 320 -34.59 5.68 7.78
C GLY A 320 -34.15 5.47 6.32
N PRO A 321 -34.43 6.39 5.37
CA PRO A 321 -34.41 6.04 3.95
C PRO A 321 -33.05 5.78 3.29
N GLU A 322 -31.89 5.98 3.93
CA GLU A 322 -30.62 6.10 3.18
C GLU A 322 -29.38 5.31 3.66
N TRP A 323 -29.50 4.29 4.52
CA TRP A 323 -28.31 3.54 4.98
C TRP A 323 -28.53 2.03 5.00
N ASN A 324 -28.53 1.40 3.82
CA ASN A 324 -28.59 -0.05 3.72
C ASN A 324 -27.19 -0.67 3.69
N ARG A 325 -26.89 -1.41 4.77
CA ARG A 325 -25.84 -2.43 4.98
C ARG A 325 -24.44 -1.94 5.41
N ILE A 326 -24.34 -1.57 6.68
CA ILE A 326 -23.08 -1.68 7.45
C ILE A 326 -23.31 -2.75 8.53
N SER A 327 -22.55 -3.84 8.48
CA SER A 327 -22.42 -4.77 9.61
C SER A 327 -21.41 -4.17 10.58
N LEU A 328 -21.89 -3.49 11.62
CA LEU A 328 -21.04 -3.01 12.70
C LEU A 328 -20.50 -4.22 13.48
N VAL A 329 -19.21 -4.47 13.34
CA VAL A 329 -18.46 -5.42 14.18
C VAL A 329 -17.74 -4.59 15.24
N ARG A 330 -18.16 -4.71 16.51
CA ARG A 330 -17.37 -4.22 17.64
C ARG A 330 -16.32 -5.25 17.99
N CYS A 331 -15.08 -4.81 18.16
CA CYS A 331 -13.96 -5.62 18.63
C CYS A 331 -13.58 -5.09 20.02
N TYR A 332 -13.52 -5.96 21.03
CA TYR A 332 -13.08 -5.62 22.38
C TYR A 332 -11.89 -6.51 22.76
N LEU A 333 -10.84 -5.89 23.30
CA LEU A 333 -9.74 -6.58 23.96
C LEU A 333 -10.24 -7.11 25.31
N LYS A 334 -10.14 -8.41 25.55
CA LYS A 334 -10.54 -9.02 26.81
C LYS A 334 -9.34 -9.03 27.77
N GLU A 335 -9.25 -8.04 28.65
CA GLU A 335 -8.37 -8.11 29.82
C GLU A 335 -9.02 -8.98 30.89
N ASN A 336 -8.40 -10.11 31.21
CA ASN A 336 -8.82 -10.95 32.34
C ASN A 336 -8.39 -10.27 33.64
N PHE A 337 -9.23 -9.41 34.21
CA PHE A 337 -9.11 -9.04 35.62
C PHE A 337 -9.50 -10.25 36.48
N ILE A 338 -8.48 -10.86 37.09
CA ILE A 338 -8.64 -11.79 38.20
C ILE A 338 -9.08 -10.95 39.40
N ALA A 339 -10.32 -11.11 39.83
CA ALA A 339 -10.77 -10.63 41.13
C ALA A 339 -10.18 -11.53 42.22
N THR A 340 -9.37 -10.96 43.10
CA THR A 340 -9.08 -11.48 44.44
C THR A 340 -9.83 -10.65 45.46
#